data_AF-A0A6M4G1T5-F1
#
_entry.id   AF-A0A6M4G1T5-F1
#
_cell.length_a   1.000
_cell.length_b   1.000
_cell.length_c   1.000
_cell.angle_alpha   90.00
_cell.angle_beta   90.00
_cell.angle_gamma   90.00
#
_symmetry.space_group_name_H-M   'P 1'
#
loop_
_entity.id
_entity.type
_entity.pdbx_description
1 polymer ?
#
loop_
_entity_poly.entity_id
_entity_poly.type
_entity_poly.pdbx_seq_one_letter_code
_entity_poly.pdbx_strand_id
1 'polypeptide(L)'
;MHDLRVGDLVIREMDDRGQVERHIGEVLSIRARVQYIGVGHDWREWWDVTTASLHPFRPLSMPGYRLRKAEVDQIDRLRLR
;
A
#
# COMPACT_ATOMS: atom_id res chain seq x y z
N MET A 1 -8.99 -0.33 -5.15
CA MET A 1 -8.37 -1.27 -4.19
C MET A 1 -9.00 -1.03 -2.83
N HIS A 2 -10.26 -1.44 -2.66
CA HIS A 2 -11.08 -1.04 -1.50
C HIS A 2 -11.15 -2.10 -0.41
N ASP A 3 -10.62 -3.31 -0.64
CA ASP A 3 -10.77 -4.46 0.26
C ASP A 3 -9.42 -5.08 0.71
N LEU A 4 -8.35 -4.29 0.76
CA LEU A 4 -7.10 -4.77 1.36
C LEU A 4 -7.28 -4.93 2.88
N ARG A 5 -6.76 -6.04 3.40
CA ARG A 5 -6.70 -6.34 4.83
C ARG A 5 -5.27 -6.66 5.24
N VAL A 6 -4.97 -6.50 6.53
CA VAL A 6 -3.73 -7.03 7.10
C VAL A 6 -3.67 -8.54 6.87
N GLY A 7 -2.50 -9.03 6.47
CA GLY A 7 -2.27 -10.43 6.07
C GLY A 7 -2.61 -10.74 4.61
N ASP A 8 -3.27 -9.83 3.87
CA ASP A 8 -3.45 -10.05 2.43
C ASP A 8 -2.09 -10.07 1.72
N LEU A 9 -1.93 -11.01 0.80
CA LEU A 9 -0.81 -11.01 -0.13
C LEU A 9 -1.07 -10.01 -1.25
N VAL A 10 0.00 -9.31 -1.64
CA VAL A 10 -0.02 -8.26 -2.65
C VAL A 10 1.12 -8.46 -3.64
N ILE A 11 0.93 -7.95 -4.85
CA ILE A 11 1.99 -7.83 -5.85
C ILE A 11 2.35 -6.36 -5.97
N ARG A 12 3.62 -6.05 -5.68
CA ARG A 12 4.25 -4.77 -6.00
C ARG A 12 4.81 -4.87 -7.41
N GLU A 13 4.39 -3.97 -8.28
CA GLU A 13 4.93 -3.82 -9.63
C GLU A 13 5.77 -2.54 -9.69
N MET A 14 6.93 -2.62 -10.32
CA MET A 14 7.82 -1.49 -10.56
C MET A 14 8.24 -1.49 -12.03
N ASP A 15 8.03 -0.36 -12.70
CA ASP A 15 8.55 -0.14 -14.05
C ASP A 15 10.04 0.25 -13.94
N ASP A 16 10.93 -0.64 -14.41
CA ASP A 16 12.37 -0.35 -14.55
C ASP A 16 12.80 -0.47 -16.01
N ARG A 17 13.12 0.66 -16.64
CA ARG A 17 13.68 0.74 -18.00
C ARG A 17 12.89 -0.06 -19.06
N GLY A 18 11.57 -0.11 -18.93
CA GLY A 18 10.68 -0.81 -19.87
C GLY A 18 10.41 -2.29 -19.53
N GLN A 19 10.95 -2.79 -18.42
CA GLN A 19 10.61 -4.09 -17.84
C GLN A 19 9.80 -3.89 -16.57
N VAL A 20 8.78 -4.73 -16.37
CA VAL A 20 7.97 -4.72 -15.14
C VAL A 20 8.51 -5.76 -14.17
N GLU A 21 9.18 -5.31 -13.12
CA GLU A 21 9.59 -6.15 -12.01
C GLU A 21 8.40 -6.37 -11.07
N ARG A 22 8.25 -7.60 -10.57
CA ARG A 22 7.13 -7.99 -9.68
C ARG A 22 7.63 -8.68 -8.44
N HIS A 23 7.20 -8.21 -7.28
CA HIS A 23 7.50 -8.81 -5.99
C HIS A 23 6.23 -9.13 -5.22
N ILE A 24 6.20 -10.30 -4.58
CA ILE A 24 5.16 -10.65 -3.61
C ILE A 24 5.50 -9.96 -2.30
N GLY A 25 4.48 -9.36 -1.67
CA GLY A 25 4.55 -8.85 -0.31
C GLY A 25 3.30 -9.24 0.48
N GLU A 26 3.33 -8.92 1.77
CA GLU A 26 2.21 -9.09 2.70
C GLU A 26 1.85 -7.71 3.27
N VAL A 27 0.56 -7.44 3.43
CA VAL A 27 0.08 -6.23 4.10
C VAL A 27 0.27 -6.36 5.61
N LEU A 28 1.23 -5.60 6.17
CA LEU A 28 1.49 -5.59 7.62
C LEU A 28 0.71 -4.49 8.37
N SER A 29 0.42 -3.38 7.68
CA SER A 29 -0.28 -2.22 8.25
C SER A 29 -0.97 -1.45 7.14
N ILE A 30 -2.13 -0.86 7.45
CA ILE A 30 -2.83 0.06 6.54
C ILE A 30 -2.74 1.47 7.12
N ARG A 31 -2.46 2.45 6.27
CA ARG A 31 -2.43 3.86 6.65
C ARG A 31 -3.47 4.65 5.88
N ALA A 32 -4.18 5.52 6.58
CA ALA A 32 -5.14 6.44 5.99
C ALA A 32 -4.61 7.87 6.07
N ARG A 33 -4.86 8.65 5.01
CA ARG A 33 -4.73 10.10 5.07
C ARG A 33 -6.08 10.68 5.47
N VAL A 34 -6.17 11.17 6.69
CA VAL A 34 -7.41 11.70 7.26
C VAL A 34 -7.46 13.20 7.04
N GLN A 35 -8.59 13.71 6.54
CA GLN A 35 -8.91 15.13 6.52
C GLN A 35 -9.95 15.41 7.61
N TYR A 36 -9.66 16.37 8.47
CA TYR A 36 -10.58 16.79 9.52
C TYR A 36 -11.52 17.87 8.98
N ILE A 37 -12.82 17.67 9.17
CA ILE A 37 -13.87 18.60 8.73
C ILE A 37 -14.31 19.46 9.94
N GLY A 38 -14.51 20.76 9.74
CA GLY A 38 -15.04 21.65 10.78
C GLY A 38 -14.00 22.26 11.74
N VAL A 39 -12.71 22.09 11.48
CA VAL A 39 -11.60 22.61 12.32
C VAL A 39 -11.14 24.03 11.97
N GLY A 40 -11.89 24.76 11.14
CA GLY A 40 -11.60 26.17 10.78
C GLY A 40 -10.35 26.39 9.92
N HIS A 41 -9.58 25.34 9.62
CA HIS A 41 -8.43 25.34 8.71
C HIS A 41 -8.22 23.94 8.10
N ASP A 42 -7.41 23.85 7.04
CA ASP A 42 -7.08 22.59 6.39
C ASP A 42 -6.08 21.79 7.25
N TRP A 43 -6.58 20.74 7.90
CA TRP A 43 -5.76 19.83 8.70
C TRP A 43 -5.86 18.40 8.17
N ARG A 44 -4.70 17.81 7.85
CA ARG A 44 -4.57 16.46 7.30
C ARG A 44 -3.41 15.72 7.94
N GLU A 45 -3.67 14.49 8.39
CA GLU A 45 -2.67 13.65 9.05
C GLU A 45 -2.67 12.23 8.50
N TRP A 46 -1.55 11.54 8.71
CA TRP A 46 -1.44 10.12 8.42
C TRP A 46 -1.65 9.33 9.69
N TRP A 47 -2.55 8.36 9.63
CA TRP A 47 -2.85 7.47 10.74
C TRP A 47 -2.59 6.03 10.32
N ASP A 48 -1.93 5.26 11.18
CA ASP A 48 -1.97 3.81 11.08
C ASP A 48 -3.33 3.35 11.60
N VAL A 49 -4.17 2.84 10.71
CA VAL A 49 -5.54 2.42 11.08
C VAL A 49 -5.55 1.07 11.78
N THR A 50 -4.45 0.33 11.72
CA THR A 50 -4.30 -0.97 12.37
C THR A 50 -4.11 -0.80 13.87
N THR A 51 -3.35 0.23 14.27
CA THR A 51 -3.00 0.52 15.67
C THR A 51 -3.71 1.77 16.21
N ALA A 52 -4.50 2.45 15.39
CA ALA A 52 -5.14 3.73 15.73
C ALA A 52 -4.15 4.78 16.24
N SER A 53 -2.94 4.82 15.66
CA SER A 53 -1.87 5.73 16.09
C SER A 53 -1.48 6.72 15.00
N LEU A 54 -1.18 7.96 15.41
CA LEU A 54 -0.65 8.99 14.53
C LEU A 54 0.70 8.55 13.94
N HIS A 55 0.83 8.66 12.63
CA HIS A 55 2.06 8.34 11.92
C HIS A 55 2.70 9.64 11.40
N PRO A 56 3.84 10.09 11.96
CA PRO A 56 4.38 11.43 11.70
C PRO A 56 4.93 11.63 10.28
N PHE A 57 5.18 10.55 9.55
CA PHE A 57 5.77 10.62 8.21
C PHE A 57 4.79 10.20 7.13
N ARG A 58 4.73 10.99 6.06
CA ARG A 58 4.04 10.62 4.81
C ARG A 58 4.70 9.38 4.19
N PRO A 59 3.94 8.48 3.55
CA PRO A 59 4.52 7.42 2.73
C PRO A 59 5.46 7.99 1.67
N LEU A 60 6.53 7.25 1.36
CA LEU A 60 7.41 7.58 0.25
C LEU A 60 6.61 7.42 -1.06
N SER A 61 6.57 8.49 -1.86
CA SER A 61 5.96 8.45 -3.19
C SER A 61 7.05 8.22 -4.22
N MET A 62 7.13 7.01 -4.78
CA MET A 62 8.01 6.70 -5.90
C MET A 62 7.16 6.54 -7.19
N PRO A 63 7.41 7.34 -8.24
CA PRO A 63 6.71 7.17 -9.50
C PRO A 63 7.01 5.78 -10.10
N GLY A 64 6.02 5.20 -10.80
CA GLY A 64 6.16 3.88 -11.44
C GLY A 64 5.89 2.68 -10.52
N TYR A 65 5.66 2.90 -9.22
CA TYR A 65 5.27 1.83 -8.29
C TYR A 65 3.75 1.66 -8.28
N ARG A 66 3.30 0.41 -8.41
CA ARG A 66 1.88 0.03 -8.31
C ARG A 66 1.73 -1.13 -7.34
N LEU A 67 0.63 -1.12 -6.61
CA LEU A 67 0.26 -2.20 -5.70
C LEU A 67 -1.11 -2.75 -6.11
N ARG A 68 -1.21 -4.07 -6.18
CA ARG A 68 -2.49 -4.76 -6.39
C ARG A 68 -2.58 -6.00 -5.50
N LYS A 69 -3.79 -6.44 -5.20
CA LYS A 69 -4.01 -7.68 -4.44
C LYS A 69 -3.50 -8.85 -5.28
N ALA A 70 -2.87 -9.82 -4.62
CA ALA A 70 -2.38 -11.02 -5.27
C ALA A 70 -3.52 -12.04 -5.38
N GLU A 71 -3.71 -12.61 -6.58
CA GLU A 71 -4.52 -13.80 -6.75
C GLU A 71 -3.65 -15.05 -6.52
N VAL A 72 -4.27 -16.15 -6.07
CA VAL A 72 -3.55 -17.38 -5.68
C VAL A 72 -2.68 -17.92 -6.82
N ASP A 73 -3.21 -17.96 -8.04
CA ASP A 73 -2.53 -18.45 -9.24
C ASP A 73 -1.31 -17.61 -9.66
N GLN A 74 -1.24 -16.35 -9.21
CA GLN A 74 -0.13 -15.46 -9.49
C GLN A 74 1.01 -15.64 -8.50
N ILE A 75 0.67 -15.96 -7.24
CA ILE A 75 1.65 -16.24 -6.19
C ILE A 75 2.44 -17.50 -6.55
N ASP A 76 1.75 -18.56 -6.97
CA ASP A 76 2.40 -19.82 -7.34
C ASP A 76 3.39 -19.62 -8.51
N ARG A 77 3.00 -18.86 -9.53
CA ARG A 77 3.87 -18.56 -10.68
C ARG A 77 5.12 -17.75 -10.32
N LEU A 78 5.00 -16.84 -9.34
CA LEU A 78 6.13 -16.02 -8.89
C LEU A 78 7.04 -16.76 -7.90
N ARG A 79 6.52 -17.74 -7.14
CA ARG A 79 7.33 -18.60 -6.26
C ARG A 79 8.14 -19.67 -7.00
N LEU A 80 7.76 -19.98 -8.24
CA LEU A 80 8.42 -20.98 -9.09
C LEU A 80 9.53 -20.40 -9.99
N ARG A 81 9.75 -19.08 -9.96
CA ARG A 81 10.84 -18.39 -10.67
C ARG A 81 11.96 -18.01 -9.70
#